data_AF-A0A9W4X4L3-F1
#
_entry.id   AF-A0A9W4X4L3-F1
#
_cell.length_a   1.000
_cell.length_b   1.000
_cell.length_c   1.000
_cell.angle_alpha   90.00
_cell.angle_beta   90.00
_cell.angle_gamma   90.00
#
_symmetry.space_group_name_H-M   'P 1'
#
loop_
_entity.id
_entity.type
_entity.pdbx_description
1 polymer ?
#
loop_
_entity_poly.entity_id
_entity_poly.type
_entity_poly.pdbx_seq_one_letter_code
_entity_poly.pdbx_strand_id
1 'polypeptide(L)' 'EMVWTFDATKDLINLHNEYCEEFENALNTEHAVIWDGIATKINNIYPAQVTGRQCQVKWATLFHGYKNSRRIR' A
#
# COMPACT_ATOMS: atom_id res chain seq x y z
N GLU A 1 3.21 4.60 -16.65
CA GLU A 1 3.22 4.60 -15.18
C GLU A 1 2.05 5.43 -14.66
N MET A 2 1.35 4.95 -13.64
CA MET A 2 0.30 5.72 -12.98
C MET A 2 0.93 6.66 -11.94
N VAL A 3 0.45 7.91 -11.91
CA VAL A 3 0.88 8.91 -10.95
C VAL A 3 0.07 8.73 -9.67
N TRP A 4 0.74 8.31 -8.60
CA TRP A 4 0.16 8.29 -7.26
C TRP A 4 -0.02 9.73 -6.76
N THR A 5 -1.28 10.14 -6.58
CA THR A 5 -1.59 11.43 -5.94
C THR A 5 -1.27 11.37 -4.45
N PHE A 6 -1.15 12.55 -3.83
CA PHE A 6 -0.92 12.65 -2.39
C PHE A 6 -2.04 11.96 -1.61
N ASP A 7 -3.29 12.21 -1.97
CA ASP A 7 -4.46 11.63 -1.30
C ASP A 7 -4.50 10.10 -1.46
N ALA A 8 -4.29 9.58 -2.69
CA ALA A 8 -4.25 8.13 -2.91
C ALA A 8 -3.10 7.45 -2.15
N THR A 9 -1.97 8.14 -1.99
CA THR A 9 -0.84 7.64 -1.18
C THR A 9 -1.19 7.62 0.30
N LYS A 10 -1.88 8.66 0.79
CA LYS A 10 -2.32 8.74 2.18
C LYS A 10 -3.35 7.65 2.50
N ASP A 11 -4.32 7.43 1.61
CA ASP A 11 -5.31 6.38 1.77
C ASP A 11 -4.69 4.99 1.68
N LEU A 12 -3.68 4.76 0.83
CA LEU A 12 -2.90 3.52 0.85
C LEU A 12 -2.28 3.25 2.23
N ILE A 13 -1.73 4.27 2.88
CA ILE A 13 -1.11 4.14 4.21
C ILE A 13 -2.17 3.84 5.27
N ASN A 14 -3.31 4.55 5.24
CA ASN A 14 -4.40 4.33 6.17
C ASN A 14 -4.97 2.91 6.04
N LEU A 15 -5.25 2.48 4.80
CA LEU A 15 -5.73 1.13 4.52
C LEU A 15 -4.71 0.09 4.99
N HIS A 16 -3.43 0.24 4.70
CA HIS A 16 -2.43 -0.71 5.20
C HIS A 16 -2.44 -0.80 6.74
N ASN A 17 -2.62 0.32 7.45
CA ASN A 17 -2.72 0.31 8.91
C ASN A 17 -4.01 -0.36 9.41
N GLU A 18 -5.15 -0.16 8.73
CA GLU A 18 -6.40 -0.87 9.03
C GLU A 18 -6.26 -2.39 8.84
N TYR A 19 -5.58 -2.80 7.77
CA TYR A 19 -5.32 -4.20 7.46
C TYR A 19 -4.08 -4.75 8.20
N CYS A 20 -3.48 -4.01 9.13
CA CYS A 20 -2.23 -4.41 9.79
C CYS A 20 -2.40 -5.72 10.57
N GLU A 21 -3.52 -5.88 11.29
CA GLU A 21 -3.83 -7.12 12.00
C GLU A 21 -4.04 -8.29 11.03
N GLU A 22 -4.64 -8.06 9.86
CA GLU A 22 -4.77 -9.10 8.84
C GLU A 22 -3.41 -9.48 8.27
N PHE A 23 -2.51 -8.52 8.02
CA PHE A 23 -1.14 -8.81 7.59
C PHE A 23 -0.33 -9.59 8.63
N GLU A 24 -0.51 -9.31 9.92
CA GLU A 24 0.19 -10.00 11.01
C GLU A 24 -0.31 -11.45 11.21
N ASN A 25 -1.61 -11.69 10.99
CA ASN A 25 -2.22 -13.00 11.15
C ASN A 25 -2.19 -13.86 9.87
N ALA A 26 -2.05 -13.24 8.70
CA ALA A 26 -2.05 -13.93 7.42
C ALA A 26 -0.68 -14.48 7.04
N LEU A 27 -0.67 -15.61 6.32
CA LEU A 27 0.54 -16.15 5.72
C LEU A 27 1.05 -15.22 4.61
N ASN A 28 2.36 -15.27 4.33
CA ASN A 28 2.98 -14.49 3.25
C ASN A 28 2.33 -14.73 1.88
N THR A 29 1.73 -15.91 1.66
CA THR A 29 0.98 -16.24 0.43
C THR A 29 -0.36 -15.54 0.34
N GLU A 30 -0.96 -15.18 1.47
CA GLU A 30 -2.26 -14.51 1.58
C GLU A 30 -2.12 -12.99 1.54
N HIS A 31 -0.93 -12.45 1.79
CA HIS A 31 -0.65 -11.01 1.67
C HIS A 31 -1.01 -10.47 0.29
N ALA A 32 -0.84 -11.26 -0.78
CA ALA A 32 -1.24 -10.86 -2.12
C ALA A 32 -2.75 -10.56 -2.22
N VAL A 33 -3.58 -11.37 -1.55
CA VAL A 33 -5.04 -11.20 -1.51
C VAL A 33 -5.40 -9.93 -0.73
N ILE A 34 -4.73 -9.68 0.40
CA ILE A 34 -4.93 -8.45 1.18
C ILE A 34 -4.59 -7.21 0.34
N TRP A 35 -3.47 -7.26 -0.40
CA TRP A 35 -3.08 -6.17 -1.30
C TRP A 35 -4.09 -5.94 -2.42
N ASP A 36 -4.68 -6.99 -3.00
CA ASP A 36 -5.74 -6.85 -4.00
C ASP A 36 -7.03 -6.27 -3.40
N GLY A 37 -7.34 -6.60 -2.15
CA GLY A 37 -8.42 -5.96 -1.39
C GLY A 37 -8.20 -4.45 -1.23
N ILE A 38 -6.98 -4.05 -0.85
CA ILE A 38 -6.58 -2.64 -0.75
C ILE A 38 -6.68 -1.94 -2.10
N ALA A 39 -6.18 -2.57 -3.18
CA ALA A 39 -6.25 -2.02 -4.53
C ALA A 39 -7.70 -1.80 -4.98
N THR A 40 -8.59 -2.75 -4.66
CA THR A 40 -10.03 -2.63 -4.94
C THR A 40 -10.64 -1.43 -4.22
N LYS A 41 -10.32 -1.23 -2.93
CA LYS A 41 -10.77 -0.06 -2.18
C LYS A 41 -10.26 1.25 -2.78
N ILE A 42 -8.99 1.33 -3.13
CA ILE A 42 -8.41 2.52 -3.77
C ILE A 42 -9.08 2.81 -5.12
N ASN A 43 -9.35 1.79 -5.93
CA ASN A 43 -10.02 1.94 -7.23
C ASN A 43 -11.48 2.38 -7.14
N ASN A 44 -12.14 2.11 -6.02
CA ASN A 44 -13.49 2.60 -5.78
C ASN A 44 -13.52 4.09 -5.41
N ILE A 45 -12.44 4.60 -4.83
CA ILE A 45 -12.33 6.00 -4.38
C ILE A 45 -11.71 6.86 -5.48
N TYR A 46 -10.71 6.32 -6.17
CA TYR A 46 -9.92 7.01 -7.18
C TYR A 46 -10.03 6.29 -8.53
N PRO A 47 -10.02 7.02 -9.65
CA PRO A 47 -9.99 6.42 -11.00
C PRO A 47 -8.64 5.77 -11.35
N ALA A 48 -7.86 5.35 -10.34
CA ALA A 48 -6.45 5.00 -10.46
C ALA A 48 -6.22 3.66 -11.15
N GLN A 49 -7.16 2.71 -11.10
CA GLN A 49 -6.99 1.34 -11.63
C GLN A 49 -5.66 0.70 -11.16
N VAL A 50 -5.32 0.86 -9.86
CA VAL A 50 -4.20 0.20 -9.19
C VAL A 50 -4.44 -1.32 -9.09
N THR A 51 -3.36 -2.09 -9.08
CA THR A 51 -3.35 -3.52 -8.74
C THR A 51 -2.74 -3.74 -7.36
N GLY A 52 -3.03 -4.87 -6.69
CA GLY A 52 -2.43 -5.18 -5.39
C GLY A 52 -0.90 -5.16 -5.44
N ARG A 53 -0.31 -5.62 -6.54
CA ARG A 53 1.14 -5.55 -6.76
C ARG A 53 1.67 -4.11 -6.81
N GLN A 54 0.94 -3.18 -7.43
CA GLN A 54 1.33 -1.77 -7.46
C GLN A 54 1.22 -1.13 -6.08
N CYS A 55 0.19 -1.45 -5.30
CA CYS A 55 0.05 -1.04 -3.91
C CYS A 55 1.23 -1.52 -3.06
N GLN A 56 1.59 -2.81 -3.19
CA GLN A 56 2.73 -3.41 -2.49
C GLN A 56 4.05 -2.71 -2.83
N VAL A 57 4.33 -2.50 -4.13
CA VAL A 57 5.56 -1.82 -4.57
C VAL A 57 5.60 -0.39 -4.04
N LYS A 58 4.48 0.34 -4.13
CA LYS A 58 4.38 1.71 -3.63
C LYS A 58 4.63 1.77 -2.11
N TRP A 59 4.01 0.88 -1.34
CA TRP A 59 4.23 0.76 0.10
C TRP A 59 5.70 0.46 0.42
N ALA A 60 6.31 -0.48 -0.29
CA ALA A 60 7.73 -0.77 -0.13
C ALA A 60 8.60 0.47 -0.43
N THR A 61 8.32 1.22 -1.49
CA THR A 61 9.03 2.47 -1.79
C THR A 61 8.86 3.52 -0.69
N LEU A 62 7.65 3.68 -0.14
CA LEU A 62 7.38 4.60 0.98
C LEU A 62 8.16 4.19 2.23
N PHE A 63 8.16 2.90 2.58
CA PHE A 63 8.85 2.38 3.74
C PHE A 63 10.37 2.48 3.59
N HIS A 64 10.92 2.15 2.42
CA HIS A 64 12.34 2.32 2.14
C HIS A 64 12.74 3.80 2.14
N GLY A 65 11.91 4.69 1.58
CA GLY A 65 12.11 6.14 1.64
C GLY A 65 12.14 6.66 3.09
N TYR A 66 11.22 6.18 3.93
CA TYR A 66 11.16 6.50 5.36
C TYR A 66 12.36 5.96 6.16
N LYS A 67 12.81 4.74 5.83
CA LYS A 67 13.98 4.13 6.47
C LYS A 67 15.29 4.82 6.07
N ASN A 68 15.39 5.27 4.82
CA ASN A 68 16.54 6.05 4.35
C ASN A 68 16.56 7.47 4.94
N SER A 69 15.41 8.14 5.06
CA SER A 69 15.35 9.45 5.71
C SER A 69 15.71 9.40 7.20
N ARG A 70 15.44 8.27 7.89
CA ARG A 70 15.92 8.03 9.26
C ARG A 70 17.41 7.65 9.38
N ARG A 71 18.06 7.23 8.29
CA ARG A 71 19.52 6.93 8.28
C ARG A 71 20.38 8.16 8.03
N ILE A 72 19.79 9.23 7.51
CA ILE A 72 20.43 10.55 7.38
C ILE A 72 20.02 11.38 8.60
N ARG A 73 20.49 10.99 9.79
CA ARG A 73 20.50 11.86 10.96
C ARG A 73 21.71 11.57 11.81
#